data_AF-A0A323U5H9-F1
#
_entry.id   AF-A0A323U5H9-F1
#
_cell.length_a   1.000
_cell.length_b   1.000
_cell.length_c   1.000
_cell.angle_alpha   90.00
_cell.angle_beta   90.00
_cell.angle_gamma   90.00
#
_symmetry.space_group_name_H-M   'P 1'
#
loop_
_entity.id
_entity.type
_entity.pdbx_description
1 polymer ?
#
loop_
_entity_poly.entity_id
_entity_poly.type
_entity_poly.pdbx_seq_one_letter_code
_entity_poly.pdbx_strand_id
1 'polypeptide(L)'
;MPIKFNPYTGKYEFAEEDHEPVQNEYEGGYEMGYQDKTGYSPFTGHYSKKGERLVDKFNPYTGRYEQVPEDWEIRYNPYTGKYEFGPKE
;
A
#
# COMPACT_ATOMS: atom_id res chain seq x y z
N MET A 1 0.66 -11.75 -8.65
CA MET A 1 1.35 -10.78 -7.75
C MET A 1 1.18 -11.17 -6.28
N PRO A 2 2.21 -11.01 -5.42
CA PRO A 2 2.24 -11.64 -4.10
C PRO A 2 1.84 -10.72 -2.93
N ILE A 3 1.32 -11.34 -1.87
CA ILE A 3 1.32 -10.76 -0.53
C ILE A 3 2.73 -10.95 0.04
N LYS A 4 3.38 -9.88 0.50
CA LYS A 4 4.74 -9.91 1.02
C LYS A 4 4.76 -9.61 2.52
N PHE A 5 5.67 -10.28 3.24
CA PHE A 5 5.91 -9.99 4.65
C PHE A 5 6.88 -8.83 4.79
N ASN A 6 6.45 -7.79 5.49
CA ASN A 6 7.28 -6.66 5.86
C ASN A 6 7.90 -6.92 7.25
N PRO A 7 9.21 -7.19 7.36
CA PRO A 7 9.86 -7.55 8.62
C PRO A 7 9.93 -6.39 9.62
N TYR A 8 9.80 -5.14 9.15
CA TYR A 8 9.84 -3.96 10.01
C TYR A 8 8.50 -3.67 10.67
N THR A 9 7.40 -3.96 9.98
CA THR A 9 6.04 -3.78 10.51
C THR A 9 5.45 -5.05 11.11
N GLY A 10 6.02 -6.22 10.78
CA GLY A 10 5.53 -7.52 11.19
C GLY A 10 4.22 -7.92 10.50
N LYS A 11 3.90 -7.32 9.34
CA LYS A 11 2.63 -7.51 8.64
C LYS A 11 2.83 -8.09 7.25
N TYR A 12 1.81 -8.79 6.79
CA TYR A 12 1.68 -9.21 5.40
C TYR A 12 0.87 -8.14 4.64
N GLU A 13 1.42 -7.62 3.55
CA GLU A 13 0.86 -6.52 2.77
C GLU A 13 0.78 -6.92 1.30
N PHE A 14 -0.27 -6.53 0.59
CA PHE A 14 -0.26 -6.59 -0.88
C PHE A 14 0.82 -5.67 -1.45
N ALA A 15 1.55 -6.19 -2.43
CA ALA A 15 2.69 -5.52 -3.01
C ALA A 15 2.91 -5.98 -4.45
N GLU A 16 3.54 -5.14 -5.27
CA GLU A 16 4.01 -5.55 -6.60
C GLU A 16 5.20 -6.52 -6.47
N GLU A 17 5.55 -7.19 -7.56
CA GLU A 17 6.58 -8.24 -7.55
C GLU A 17 7.97 -7.71 -7.18
N ASP A 18 8.25 -6.45 -7.48
CA ASP A 18 9.49 -5.72 -7.23
C ASP A 18 9.43 -4.78 -6.02
N HIS A 19 8.27 -4.60 -5.38
CA HIS A 19 8.18 -3.87 -4.11
C HIS A 19 9.08 -4.49 -3.03
N GLU A 20 9.78 -3.64 -2.30
CA GLU A 20 10.61 -4.00 -1.14
C GLU A 20 10.10 -3.28 0.11
N PRO A 21 10.46 -3.75 1.33
CA PRO A 21 10.20 -2.98 2.54
C PRO A 21 11.06 -1.72 2.52
N VAL A 22 10.42 -0.56 2.37
CA VAL A 22 11.09 0.74 2.23
C VAL A 22 10.68 1.67 3.34
N GLN A 23 11.61 2.54 3.76
CA GLN A 23 11.30 3.56 4.75
C GLN A 23 10.54 4.71 4.08
N ASN A 24 9.41 5.07 4.66
CA ASN A 24 8.70 6.30 4.31
C ASN A 24 9.20 7.41 5.25
N GLU A 25 10.11 8.25 4.75
CA GLU A 25 10.74 9.31 5.55
C GLU A 25 9.74 10.39 6.00
N TYR A 26 8.61 10.53 5.31
CA TYR A 26 7.58 11.52 5.60
C TYR A 26 6.59 11.06 6.67
N GLU A 27 6.29 9.76 6.71
CA GLU A 27 5.36 9.16 7.69
C GLU A 27 6.08 8.52 8.89
N GLY A 28 7.40 8.35 8.83
CA GLY A 28 8.21 7.78 9.91
C GLY A 28 8.06 6.26 10.09
N GLY A 29 7.61 5.55 9.05
CA GLY A 29 7.35 4.11 9.08
C GLY A 29 7.97 3.34 7.91
N TYR A 30 7.65 2.04 7.81
CA TYR A 30 8.01 1.19 6.68
C TYR A 30 6.74 0.71 5.98
N GLU A 31 6.79 0.59 4.66
CA GLU A 31 5.73 0.02 3.83
C GLU A 31 6.35 -0.78 2.68
N MET A 32 5.57 -1.65 2.03
CA MET A 32 6.01 -2.31 0.80
C MET A 32 5.88 -1.37 -0.40
N GLY A 33 6.98 -1.04 -1.06
CA GLY A 33 7.00 -0.07 -2.16
C GLY A 33 8.36 0.09 -2.82
N TYR A 34 8.58 1.24 -3.43
CA TYR A 34 9.81 1.63 -4.11
C TYR A 34 10.51 2.76 -3.34
N GLN A 35 11.81 2.65 -3.13
CA GLN A 35 12.55 3.64 -2.33
C GLN A 35 12.58 5.03 -3.01
N ASP A 36 12.65 5.06 -4.34
CA ASP A 36 12.75 6.27 -5.16
C ASP A 36 11.39 6.87 -5.56
N LYS A 37 10.28 6.18 -5.27
CA LYS A 37 8.93 6.67 -5.58
C LYS A 37 8.28 7.26 -4.35
N THR A 38 7.52 8.33 -4.52
CA THR A 38 6.71 8.89 -3.45
C THR A 38 5.48 9.56 -4.06
N GLY A 39 4.30 9.09 -3.68
CA GLY A 39 3.04 9.77 -3.94
C GLY A 39 2.63 10.59 -2.72
N TYR A 40 2.01 11.74 -2.96
CA TYR A 40 1.40 12.58 -1.92
C TYR A 40 -0.09 12.73 -2.22
N SER A 41 -0.94 12.49 -1.23
CA SER A 41 -2.37 12.77 -1.32
C SER A 41 -2.68 14.12 -0.67
N PRO A 42 -3.17 15.13 -1.43
CA PRO A 42 -3.69 16.35 -0.82
C PRO A 42 -5.02 16.12 -0.08
N PHE A 43 -5.71 15.02 -0.36
CA PHE A 43 -7.00 14.69 0.25
C PHE A 43 -6.83 14.07 1.64
N THR A 44 -5.92 13.11 1.78
CA THR A 44 -5.64 12.45 3.06
C THR A 44 -4.48 13.10 3.82
N GLY A 45 -3.63 13.86 3.13
CA GLY A 45 -2.44 14.52 3.70
C GLY A 45 -1.25 13.58 3.88
N HIS A 46 -1.32 12.34 3.39
CA HIS A 46 -0.30 11.32 3.59
C HIS A 46 0.60 11.12 2.36
N TYR A 47 1.80 10.61 2.61
CA TYR A 47 2.75 10.15 1.61
C TYR A 47 2.78 8.62 1.54
N SER A 48 2.92 8.04 0.35
CA SER A 48 3.14 6.60 0.16
C SER A 48 4.27 6.30 -0.82
N LYS A 49 5.00 5.23 -0.57
CA LYS A 49 6.05 4.68 -1.43
C LYS A 49 5.54 3.61 -2.42
N LYS A 50 4.23 3.34 -2.48
CA LYS A 50 3.63 2.27 -3.31
C LYS A 50 3.72 2.45 -4.83
N GLY A 51 4.30 3.53 -5.33
CA GLY A 51 4.50 3.74 -6.77
C GLY A 51 4.30 5.18 -7.23
N GLU A 52 4.25 5.34 -8.55
CA GLU A 52 3.91 6.61 -9.21
C GLU A 52 2.42 6.65 -9.54
N ARG A 53 1.83 7.86 -9.57
CA ARG A 53 0.41 8.08 -9.94
C ARG A 53 -0.58 7.35 -9.03
N LEU A 54 -0.34 7.39 -7.72
CA LEU A 54 -1.26 6.86 -6.74
C LEU A 54 -2.57 7.67 -6.74
N VAL A 55 -3.67 6.97 -6.53
CA VAL A 55 -5.01 7.54 -6.40
C VAL A 55 -5.57 7.21 -5.02
N ASP A 56 -6.39 8.11 -4.48
CA ASP A 56 -7.13 7.86 -3.24
C ASP A 56 -8.37 7.04 -3.55
N LYS A 57 -8.38 5.78 -3.09
CA LYS A 57 -9.53 4.88 -3.24
C LYS A 57 -10.19 4.61 -1.90
N PHE A 58 -11.52 4.69 -1.87
CA PHE A 58 -12.29 4.37 -0.68
C PHE A 58 -12.43 2.84 -0.52
N ASN A 59 -12.00 2.33 0.63
CA ASN A 59 -12.22 0.96 1.02
C ASN A 59 -13.50 0.86 1.90
N PRO A 60 -14.61 0.29 1.40
CA PRO A 60 -15.87 0.19 2.14
C PRO A 60 -15.80 -0.76 3.34
N TYR A 61 -14.83 -1.67 3.40
CA TYR A 61 -14.66 -2.60 4.52
C TYR A 61 -13.95 -1.97 5.72
N THR A 62 -13.10 -0.98 5.48
CA THR A 62 -12.38 -0.25 6.54
C THR A 62 -12.98 1.14 6.81
N GLY A 63 -13.78 1.66 5.88
CA GLY A 63 -14.37 3.00 5.96
C GLY A 63 -13.35 4.13 5.77
N ARG A 64 -12.24 3.84 5.09
CA ARG A 64 -11.11 4.78 4.93
C ARG A 64 -10.69 4.89 3.48
N TYR A 65 -10.09 6.02 3.13
CA TYR A 65 -9.38 6.17 1.86
C TYR A 65 -7.97 5.63 2.00
N GLU A 66 -7.51 4.93 0.97
CA GLU A 66 -6.16 4.38 0.86
C GLU A 66 -5.53 4.90 -0.42
N GLN A 67 -4.29 5.35 -0.32
CA GLN A 67 -3.51 5.76 -1.48
C GLN A 67 -2.82 4.52 -2.08
N VAL A 68 -3.20 4.16 -3.31
CA VAL A 68 -2.72 2.97 -4.01
C VAL A 68 -2.65 3.20 -5.52
N PRO A 69 -1.94 2.35 -6.28
CA PRO A 69 -1.98 2.41 -7.74
C PRO A 69 -3.40 2.28 -8.31
N GLU A 70 -3.62 2.92 -9.47
CA GLU A 70 -4.96 3.05 -10.08
C GLU A 70 -5.56 1.71 -10.50
N ASP A 71 -4.74 0.72 -10.83
CA ASP A 71 -5.14 -0.61 -11.26
C ASP A 71 -5.38 -1.59 -10.10
N TRP A 72 -5.06 -1.21 -8.85
CA TRP A 72 -5.29 -2.07 -7.70
C TRP A 72 -6.79 -2.22 -7.38
N GLU A 73 -7.19 -3.43 -7.02
CA GLU A 73 -8.57 -3.80 -6.69
C GLU A 73 -8.67 -4.25 -5.24
N ILE A 74 -9.86 -4.22 -4.63
CA ILE A 74 -10.04 -4.71 -3.26
C ILE A 74 -9.88 -6.23 -3.24
N ARG A 75 -9.02 -6.72 -2.37
CA ARG A 75 -8.72 -8.14 -2.21
C ARG A 75 -8.70 -8.53 -0.74
N TYR A 76 -9.03 -9.79 -0.47
CA TYR A 76 -8.94 -10.35 0.88
C TYR A 76 -7.51 -10.81 1.17
N ASN A 77 -6.90 -10.28 2.22
CA ASN A 77 -5.62 -10.73 2.74
C ASN A 77 -5.86 -11.81 3.81
N PRO A 78 -5.55 -13.10 3.54
CA PRO A 78 -5.80 -14.20 4.47
C PRO A 78 -4.89 -14.18 5.71
N TYR A 79 -3.77 -13.47 5.67
CA TYR A 79 -2.83 -13.38 6.80
C TYR A 79 -3.28 -12.35 7.84
N THR A 80 -3.94 -11.27 7.39
CA THR A 80 -4.42 -10.20 8.27
C THR A 80 -5.93 -10.28 8.52
N GLY A 81 -6.66 -11.05 7.71
CA GLY A 81 -8.11 -11.17 7.77
C GLY A 81 -8.86 -9.93 7.28
N LYS A 82 -8.20 -9.05 6.53
CA LYS A 82 -8.74 -7.74 6.10
C LYS A 82 -8.93 -7.70 4.60
N TYR A 83 -9.89 -6.87 4.17
CA TYR A 83 -9.98 -6.41 2.79
C TYR A 83 -9.12 -5.15 2.65
N GLU A 84 -8.21 -5.18 1.70
CA GLU A 84 -7.26 -4.11 1.39
C GLU A 84 -7.08 -4.03 -0.12
N PHE A 85 -6.64 -2.89 -0.63
CA PHE A 85 -6.30 -2.79 -2.03
C PHE A 85 -5.01 -3.56 -2.32
N GLY A 86 -5.03 -4.34 -3.40
CA GLY A 86 -3.88 -5.08 -3.88
C GLY A 86 -3.83 -5.10 -5.41
N PRO A 87 -2.66 -5.44 -5.98
CA PRO A 87 -2.52 -5.54 -7.42
C PRO A 87 -3.52 -6.55 -8.01
N LYS A 88 -4.01 -6.26 -9.22
CA LYS A 88 -4.92 -7.13 -9.97
C LYS A 88 -4.26 -8.48 -10.31
N GLU A 89 -4.98 -9.59 -10.36
CA GLU A 89 -4.34 -10.88 -10.72
C GLU A 89 -3.74 -10.92 -12.13
#